data_AF-A0A914MGT2-F1
#
_entry.id   AF-A0A914MGT2-F1
#
_cell.length_a   1.000
_cell.length_b   1.000
_cell.length_c   1.000
_cell.angle_alpha   90.00
_cell.angle_beta   90.00
_cell.angle_gamma   90.00
#
_symmetry.space_group_name_H-M   'P 1'
#
loop_
_entity.id
_entity.type
_entity.pdbx_description
1 polymer ?
#
loop_
_entity_poly.entity_id
_entity_poly.type
_entity_poly.pdbx_seq_one_letter_code
_entity_poly.pdbx_strand_id
1 'polypeptide(L)'
;MEVSGFPHQVGGHFGILSISGHVCKLLNQREYEFYLQLDPRFKPFTAKFCGRIKVQCNNNSLIAKTAFEEEHALVSMSTETLVDCHPQLIQIPPNTLTTTVISSSTKICGTENSLLKEEFSSTKSSSFCSSTNSSSCMSFRLKSGKVETEKPIGNQWAGQCQSKVVQRLLKGTDKYFIVLEDLVAQYSKPCVIDLKMGTRQHGDDASAQKKLTQTQKCRQSTSSKFGVRLVGMQIYDRQSNQFTFVNKYEGRRMDHSQFCDALLKFFRVAGKRRTRKIIEVFYFF
;
A
#
# COMPACT_ATOMS: atom_id res chain seq x y z
N MET A 1 -14.92 0.44 14.30
CA MET A 1 -13.48 0.53 13.97
C MET A 1 -13.20 1.82 13.21
N GLU A 2 -12.10 2.49 13.53
CA GLU A 2 -11.66 3.73 12.85
C GLU A 2 -11.11 3.43 11.45
N VAL A 3 -11.42 4.29 10.49
CA VAL A 3 -10.96 4.22 9.10
C VAL A 3 -10.20 5.51 8.77
N SER A 4 -9.06 5.39 8.10
CA SER A 4 -8.21 6.53 7.72
C SER A 4 -7.71 6.43 6.28
N GLY A 5 -6.94 7.42 5.80
CA GLY A 5 -6.36 7.36 4.47
C GLY A 5 -5.15 6.42 4.40
N PHE A 6 -5.03 5.65 3.32
CA PHE A 6 -3.83 4.84 3.07
C PHE A 6 -2.70 5.71 2.50
N PRO A 7 -1.54 5.83 3.17
CA PRO A 7 -0.51 6.79 2.80
C PRO A 7 0.43 6.32 1.67
N HIS A 8 0.41 5.04 1.30
CA HIS A 8 1.41 4.46 0.40
C HIS A 8 0.87 4.12 -1.00
N GLN A 9 -0.20 4.81 -1.42
CA GLN A 9 -0.72 4.68 -2.78
C GLN A 9 0.18 5.40 -3.79
N VAL A 10 0.82 4.65 -4.69
CA VAL A 10 1.71 5.22 -5.73
C VAL A 10 1.07 5.29 -7.12
N GLY A 11 0.01 4.51 -7.34
CA GLY A 11 -0.66 4.38 -8.64
C GLY A 11 -2.19 4.38 -8.52
N GLY A 12 -2.86 4.31 -9.66
CA GLY A 12 -4.34 4.35 -9.74
C GLY A 12 -4.95 5.72 -9.41
N HIS A 13 -6.26 5.83 -9.58
CA HIS A 13 -7.03 7.07 -9.29
C HIS A 13 -8.11 6.90 -8.23
N PHE A 14 -8.44 5.66 -7.91
CA PHE A 14 -9.37 5.35 -6.84
C PHE A 14 -8.63 5.46 -5.52
N GLY A 15 -9.15 6.26 -4.59
CA GLY A 15 -8.60 6.38 -3.25
C GLY A 15 -8.66 5.05 -2.51
N ILE A 16 -7.63 4.80 -1.70
CA ILE A 16 -7.51 3.63 -0.84
C ILE A 16 -7.56 4.12 0.61
N LEU A 17 -8.40 3.51 1.43
CA LEU A 17 -8.49 3.77 2.86
C LEU A 17 -7.79 2.65 3.65
N SER A 18 -7.59 2.85 4.95
CA SER A 18 -6.95 1.90 5.85
C SER A 18 -7.85 1.59 7.04
N ILE A 19 -7.81 0.35 7.52
CA ILE A 19 -8.47 -0.09 8.75
C ILE A 19 -7.67 -1.20 9.42
N SER A 20 -7.25 -1.03 10.67
CA SER A 20 -6.69 -2.12 11.50
C SER A 20 -5.64 -3.01 10.79
N GLY A 21 -4.65 -2.41 10.12
CA GLY A 21 -3.62 -3.15 9.36
C GLY A 21 -4.11 -3.78 8.04
N HIS A 22 -5.21 -3.31 7.49
CA HIS A 22 -5.78 -3.70 6.21
C HIS A 22 -5.98 -2.48 5.32
N VAL A 23 -6.13 -2.72 4.01
CA VAL A 23 -6.52 -1.70 3.04
C VAL A 23 -7.97 -1.88 2.61
N CYS A 24 -8.67 -0.77 2.44
CA CYS A 24 -10.05 -0.69 2.01
C CYS A 24 -10.10 -0.04 0.62
N LYS A 25 -10.58 -0.78 -0.37
CA LYS A 25 -10.78 -0.28 -1.73
C LYS A 25 -12.28 -0.17 -1.99
N LEU A 26 -12.69 0.93 -2.61
CA LEU A 26 -14.08 1.12 -3.01
C LEU A 26 -14.57 -0.11 -3.78
N LEU A 27 -15.74 -0.64 -3.40
CA LEU A 27 -16.25 -1.88 -3.97
C LEU A 27 -16.48 -1.69 -5.47
N ASN A 28 -15.69 -2.42 -6.24
CA ASN A 28 -15.93 -2.66 -7.65
C ASN A 28 -16.44 -4.09 -7.80
N GLN A 29 -17.60 -4.26 -8.45
CA GLN A 29 -18.25 -5.57 -8.52
C GLN A 29 -17.36 -6.63 -9.19
N ARG A 30 -16.67 -6.29 -10.28
CA ARG A 30 -15.78 -7.22 -10.98
C ARG A 30 -14.57 -7.62 -10.12
N GLU A 31 -13.98 -6.67 -9.40
CA GLU A 31 -12.86 -6.94 -8.49
C GLU A 31 -13.32 -7.80 -7.31
N TYR A 32 -14.50 -7.53 -6.76
CA TYR A 32 -15.08 -8.32 -5.68
C TYR A 32 -15.34 -9.77 -6.11
N GLU A 33 -15.97 -9.97 -7.27
CA GLU A 33 -16.21 -11.30 -7.83
C GLU A 33 -14.90 -12.05 -8.14
N PHE A 34 -13.88 -11.35 -8.65
CA PHE A 34 -12.56 -11.93 -8.85
C PHE A 34 -11.99 -12.53 -7.56
N TYR A 35 -12.09 -11.82 -6.43
CA TYR A 35 -11.62 -12.34 -5.14
C TYR A 35 -12.46 -13.53 -4.63
N LEU A 36 -13.78 -13.50 -4.84
CA LEU A 36 -14.66 -14.62 -4.45
C LEU A 36 -14.36 -15.90 -5.24
N GLN A 37 -13.96 -15.76 -6.50
CA GLN A 37 -13.71 -16.87 -7.43
C GLN A 37 -12.21 -17.14 -7.63
N LEU A 38 -11.35 -16.55 -6.78
CA LEU A 38 -9.92 -16.61 -6.97
C LEU A 38 -9.41 -18.05 -6.91
N ASP A 39 -8.86 -18.50 -8.04
CA ASP A 39 -8.23 -19.81 -8.15
C ASP A 39 -7.13 -19.97 -7.09
N PRO A 40 -7.12 -21.07 -6.32
CA PRO A 40 -6.12 -21.32 -5.29
C PRO A 40 -4.67 -21.16 -5.75
N ARG A 41 -4.37 -21.40 -7.03
CA ARG A 41 -3.03 -21.25 -7.62
C ARG A 41 -2.54 -19.80 -7.59
N PHE A 42 -3.44 -18.82 -7.62
CA PHE A 42 -3.07 -17.41 -7.60
C PHE A 42 -3.06 -16.80 -6.19
N LYS A 43 -3.70 -17.45 -5.20
CA LYS A 43 -3.78 -16.95 -3.81
C LYS A 43 -2.43 -16.51 -3.22
N PRO A 44 -1.30 -17.24 -3.40
CA PRO A 44 -0.01 -16.82 -2.85
C PRO A 44 0.57 -15.54 -3.48
N PHE A 45 0.05 -15.12 -4.62
CA PHE A 45 0.55 -13.98 -5.41
C PHE A 45 -0.42 -12.80 -5.43
N THR A 46 -1.50 -12.87 -4.65
CA THR A 46 -2.54 -11.85 -4.56
C THR A 46 -2.75 -11.43 -3.13
N ALA A 47 -3.19 -10.19 -2.91
CA ALA A 47 -3.59 -9.75 -1.59
C ALA A 47 -4.70 -10.65 -1.01
N LYS A 48 -4.53 -11.14 0.21
CA LYS A 48 -5.60 -11.87 0.92
C LYS A 48 -6.87 -11.03 0.98
N PHE A 49 -7.98 -11.63 0.57
CA PHE A 49 -9.31 -11.04 0.69
C PHE A 49 -9.85 -11.22 2.11
N CYS A 50 -10.18 -10.12 2.78
CA CYS A 50 -10.57 -10.07 4.19
C CYS A 50 -12.04 -9.69 4.41
N GLY A 51 -12.82 -9.62 3.32
CA GLY A 51 -14.27 -9.36 3.37
C GLY A 51 -14.67 -8.01 2.80
N ARG A 52 -15.82 -7.50 3.24
CA ARG A 52 -16.38 -6.21 2.81
C ARG A 52 -16.89 -5.44 4.02
N ILE A 53 -16.81 -4.12 3.95
CA ILE A 53 -17.30 -3.23 5.01
C ILE A 53 -18.17 -2.12 4.42
N LYS A 54 -19.03 -1.58 5.27
CA LYS A 54 -19.72 -0.31 5.02
C LYS A 54 -19.05 0.77 5.85
N VAL A 55 -18.51 1.78 5.19
CA VAL A 55 -17.89 2.94 5.84
C VAL A 55 -18.94 4.02 6.02
N GLN A 56 -19.03 4.53 7.24
CA GLN A 56 -19.79 5.71 7.62
C GLN A 56 -18.82 6.87 7.81
N CYS A 57 -19.28 8.06 7.50
CA CYS A 57 -18.50 9.28 7.65
C CYS A 57 -19.31 10.23 8.53
N ASN A 58 -18.74 10.63 9.65
CA ASN A 58 -19.35 11.57 10.57
C ASN A 58 -18.56 12.88 10.48
N ASN A 59 -19.29 13.96 10.19
CA ASN A 59 -18.80 15.29 10.45
C ASN A 59 -19.01 15.56 11.94
N ASN A 60 -17.94 15.76 12.70
CA ASN A 60 -18.03 16.25 14.08
C ASN A 60 -18.46 17.74 14.14
N SER A 61 -19.39 18.15 13.27
CA SER A 61 -20.04 19.47 13.28
C SER A 61 -20.97 19.64 14.49
N LEU A 62 -21.30 18.56 15.21
CA LEU A 62 -22.19 18.59 16.37
C LEU A 62 -21.65 19.36 17.60
N ILE A 63 -20.41 19.86 17.59
CA ILE A 63 -19.85 20.72 18.66
C ILE A 63 -19.61 22.18 18.19
N ALA A 64 -19.60 22.45 16.88
CA ALA A 64 -19.35 23.78 16.35
C ALA A 64 -20.66 24.59 16.23
N LYS A 65 -21.17 25.10 17.36
CA LYS A 65 -22.36 25.98 17.42
C LYS A 65 -22.10 27.42 16.95
N THR A 66 -21.00 27.70 16.25
CA THR A 66 -20.78 29.03 15.65
C THR A 66 -20.27 28.91 14.21
N ALA A 67 -20.82 29.72 13.32
CA ALA A 67 -20.62 29.68 11.85
C ALA A 67 -19.16 29.86 11.40
N PHE A 68 -18.23 30.17 12.31
CA PHE A 68 -16.80 30.32 12.02
C PHE A 68 -15.99 29.02 12.17
N GLU A 69 -16.51 28.00 12.86
CA GLU A 69 -15.80 26.73 13.10
C GLU A 69 -16.08 25.64 12.06
N GLU A 70 -17.11 25.80 11.23
CA GLU A 70 -17.45 24.84 10.17
C GLU A 70 -16.38 24.75 9.05
N GLU A 71 -15.56 25.79 8.89
CA GLU A 71 -14.63 25.88 7.76
C GLU A 71 -13.39 24.99 7.90
N HIS A 72 -13.20 24.32 9.05
CA HIS A 72 -12.05 23.44 9.30
C HIS A 72 -12.39 22.14 10.05
N ALA A 73 -13.63 21.67 9.97
CA ALA A 73 -14.08 20.49 10.70
C ALA A 73 -13.32 19.22 10.29
N LEU A 74 -12.83 18.47 11.29
CA LEU A 74 -12.25 17.14 11.10
C LEU A 74 -13.29 16.15 10.59
N VAL A 75 -12.88 15.34 9.62
CA VAL A 75 -13.70 14.29 9.03
C VAL A 75 -13.31 12.96 9.67
N SER A 76 -14.25 12.35 10.39
CA SER A 76 -14.06 11.04 11.00
C SER A 76 -14.75 9.97 10.18
N MET A 77 -14.08 8.84 9.95
CA MET A 77 -14.64 7.70 9.25
C MET A 77 -14.58 6.47 10.13
N SER A 78 -15.64 5.67 10.10
CA SER A 78 -15.72 4.46 10.90
C SER A 78 -16.53 3.38 10.19
N THR A 79 -16.44 2.17 10.70
CA THR A 79 -17.33 1.06 10.33
C THR A 79 -17.71 0.28 11.58
N GLU A 80 -18.93 -0.26 11.59
CA GLU A 80 -19.42 -1.15 12.65
C GLU A 80 -18.90 -2.59 12.46
N THR A 81 -18.46 -2.94 11.25
CA THR A 81 -17.95 -4.27 10.94
C THR A 81 -16.57 -4.48 11.57
N LEU A 82 -16.45 -5.53 12.39
CA LEU A 82 -15.16 -5.95 12.94
C LEU A 82 -14.31 -6.63 11.87
N VAL A 83 -13.03 -6.27 11.79
CA VAL A 83 -12.03 -6.84 10.88
C VAL A 83 -10.82 -7.28 11.69
N ASP A 84 -10.73 -8.58 11.98
CA ASP A 84 -9.75 -9.17 12.90
C ASP A 84 -9.06 -10.43 12.34
N CYS A 85 -9.21 -10.72 11.04
CA CYS A 85 -8.82 -12.00 10.44
C CYS A 85 -7.30 -12.30 10.40
N HIS A 86 -6.46 -11.36 10.84
CA HIS A 86 -5.03 -11.56 11.11
C HIS A 86 -4.51 -10.46 12.06
N PRO A 87 -4.67 -10.62 13.39
CA PRO A 87 -4.31 -9.59 14.38
C PRO A 87 -2.78 -9.36 14.49
N GLN A 88 -1.97 -10.23 13.86
CA GLN A 88 -0.52 -10.28 14.03
C GLN A 88 0.28 -9.17 13.32
N LEU A 89 -0.37 -8.31 12.52
CA LEU A 89 0.32 -7.17 11.87
C LEU A 89 0.47 -5.93 12.76
N ILE A 90 -0.06 -5.95 14.00
CA ILE A 90 -0.10 -4.76 14.86
C ILE A 90 1.13 -4.64 15.79
N GLN A 91 1.87 -5.71 16.12
CA GLN A 91 3.01 -5.60 17.06
C GLN A 91 4.09 -6.68 16.88
N ILE A 92 4.88 -6.63 15.79
CA ILE A 92 6.16 -7.35 15.77
C ILE A 92 7.29 -6.32 15.66
N PRO A 93 8.09 -6.09 16.74
CA PRO A 93 9.28 -5.27 16.62
C PRO A 93 10.23 -5.88 15.59
N PRO A 94 11.00 -5.08 14.83
CA PRO A 94 11.62 -5.51 13.56
C PRO A 94 12.67 -6.62 13.62
N ASN A 95 12.92 -7.26 14.76
CA ASN A 95 14.07 -8.12 14.99
C ASN A 95 13.76 -9.58 15.37
N THR A 96 12.52 -10.04 15.41
CA THR A 96 12.28 -11.47 15.70
C THR A 96 12.27 -12.28 14.40
N LEU A 97 13.44 -12.76 14.01
CA LEU A 97 13.57 -13.85 13.04
C LEU A 97 13.08 -15.15 13.71
N THR A 98 11.80 -15.48 13.56
CA THR A 98 11.33 -16.85 13.76
C THR A 98 11.52 -17.61 12.44
N THR A 99 12.62 -18.35 12.36
CA THR A 99 12.82 -19.39 11.35
C THR A 99 11.81 -20.50 11.63
N THR A 100 10.68 -20.51 10.90
CA THR A 100 9.81 -21.69 10.87
C THR A 100 10.53 -22.78 10.08
N VAL A 101 11.25 -23.66 10.78
CA VAL A 101 11.74 -24.91 10.22
C VAL A 101 10.51 -25.77 9.95
N ILE A 102 10.22 -26.01 8.68
CA ILE A 102 9.30 -27.07 8.26
C ILE A 102 10.04 -28.38 8.55
N SER A 103 9.70 -29.03 9.66
CA SER A 103 10.16 -30.37 9.98
C SER A 103 9.39 -31.39 9.15
N SER A 104 9.93 -31.77 8.00
CA SER A 104 9.64 -33.05 7.35
C SER A 104 10.37 -34.15 8.10
N SER A 105 9.62 -35.15 8.55
CA SER A 105 10.13 -36.31 9.28
C SER A 105 11.05 -37.15 8.39
N THR A 106 12.32 -37.29 8.78
CA THR A 106 13.12 -38.46 8.43
C THR A 106 14.21 -38.65 9.49
N LYS A 107 14.09 -39.76 10.23
CA LYS A 107 15.11 -40.26 11.17
C LYS A 107 16.39 -40.59 10.38
N ILE A 108 17.56 -40.09 10.80
CA ILE A 108 18.82 -40.85 10.96
C ILE A 108 19.67 -40.16 12.05
N CYS A 109 20.31 -40.99 12.89
CA CYS A 109 21.12 -40.72 14.07
C CYS A 109 22.57 -40.28 13.75
N GLY A 110 23.22 -39.51 14.64
CA GLY A 110 24.70 -39.45 14.71
C GLY A 110 25.34 -38.12 15.16
N THR A 111 25.56 -37.99 16.48
CA THR A 111 26.75 -37.46 17.20
C THR A 111 27.47 -36.13 16.82
N GLU A 112 27.45 -35.25 17.84
CA GLU A 112 28.55 -34.48 18.48
C GLU A 112 29.11 -33.12 17.97
N ASN A 113 29.24 -32.23 18.96
CA ASN A 113 30.15 -31.07 19.15
C ASN A 113 29.96 -29.84 18.23
N SER A 114 30.08 -28.58 18.67
CA SER A 114 30.45 -27.93 19.94
C SER A 114 30.13 -26.42 19.84
N LEU A 115 29.89 -25.75 20.97
CA LEU A 115 30.35 -24.38 21.36
C LEU A 115 30.30 -23.27 20.28
N LEU A 116 29.61 -22.14 20.50
CA LEU A 116 30.15 -21.02 21.29
C LEU A 116 29.03 -20.13 21.87
N LYS A 117 29.20 -19.80 23.16
CA LYS A 117 28.55 -18.74 23.94
C LYS A 117 29.23 -17.40 23.64
N GLU A 118 28.49 -16.29 23.65
CA GLU A 118 28.86 -15.00 24.27
C GLU A 118 27.54 -14.24 24.52
N GLU A 119 27.04 -14.19 25.75
CA GLU A 119 27.36 -13.28 26.87
C GLU A 119 26.63 -11.93 26.83
N PHE A 120 25.93 -11.71 27.94
CA PHE A 120 25.02 -10.63 28.25
C PHE A 120 25.77 -9.65 29.17
N SER A 121 25.74 -8.36 28.87
CA SER A 121 26.20 -7.33 29.80
C SER A 121 25.13 -6.25 29.95
N SER A 122 24.52 -6.26 31.13
CA SER A 122 23.71 -5.20 31.73
C SER A 122 24.50 -3.89 31.88
N THR A 123 23.84 -2.74 31.73
CA THR A 123 23.49 -1.76 32.80
C THR A 123 23.39 -0.35 32.21
N LYS A 124 22.20 0.29 32.29
CA LYS A 124 21.96 1.55 33.03
C LYS A 124 20.64 2.19 32.57
N SER A 125 19.76 2.27 33.55
CA SER A 125 18.50 2.99 33.60
C SER A 125 18.70 4.51 33.40
N SER A 126 18.08 5.05 32.37
CA SER A 126 17.67 6.45 32.32
C SER A 126 16.26 6.51 31.73
N SER A 127 15.34 7.07 32.51
CA SER A 127 13.97 7.44 32.17
C SER A 127 13.74 7.71 30.68
N PHE A 128 13.12 6.76 29.98
CA PHE A 128 12.70 6.95 28.59
C PHE A 128 11.18 7.09 28.57
N CYS A 129 10.73 8.30 28.27
CA CYS A 129 9.34 8.64 28.05
C CYS A 129 8.74 7.76 26.94
N SER A 130 7.62 7.13 27.26
CA SER A 130 6.84 6.25 26.38
C SER A 130 6.32 7.02 25.17
N SER A 131 7.17 7.14 24.14
CA SER A 131 6.76 7.64 22.83
C SER A 131 6.09 6.49 22.09
N THR A 132 4.77 6.39 22.26
CA THR A 132 3.93 5.50 21.47
C THR A 132 4.11 5.84 19.99
N ASN A 133 4.67 4.91 19.21
CA ASN A 133 4.80 5.01 17.76
C ASN A 133 3.45 5.38 17.14
N SER A 134 3.28 6.64 16.74
CA SER A 134 2.10 7.04 15.98
C SER A 134 2.24 6.45 14.58
N SER A 135 1.43 5.43 14.32
CA SER A 135 1.03 5.05 12.97
C SER A 135 0.69 6.33 12.21
N SER A 136 1.38 6.62 11.11
CA SER A 136 1.17 7.81 10.29
C SER A 136 -0.22 7.75 9.63
N CYS A 137 -1.25 7.99 10.42
CA CYS A 137 -2.65 8.01 10.04
C CYS A 137 -2.90 9.26 9.18
N MET A 138 -3.37 9.07 7.95
CA MET A 138 -3.78 10.19 7.10
C MET A 138 -5.21 10.60 7.48
N SER A 139 -5.31 11.74 8.15
CA SER A 139 -6.59 12.38 8.52
C SER A 139 -7.03 13.41 7.47
N PHE A 140 -8.31 13.77 7.52
CA PHE A 140 -8.96 14.67 6.58
C PHE A 140 -9.72 15.76 7.31
N ARG A 141 -9.81 16.93 6.68
CA ARG A 141 -10.67 18.02 7.12
C ARG A 141 -11.53 18.53 5.96
N LEU A 142 -12.67 19.11 6.30
CA LEU A 142 -13.50 19.84 5.35
C LEU A 142 -13.11 21.32 5.39
N LYS A 143 -12.75 21.89 4.24
CA LYS A 143 -12.48 23.32 4.06
C LYS A 143 -13.27 23.87 2.89
N SER A 144 -14.13 24.85 3.15
CA SER A 144 -14.96 25.51 2.13
C SER A 144 -15.68 24.49 1.21
N GLY A 145 -16.24 23.43 1.81
CA GLY A 145 -16.95 22.35 1.11
C GLY A 145 -16.07 21.30 0.40
N LYS A 146 -14.74 21.43 0.46
CA LYS A 146 -13.78 20.49 -0.12
C LYS A 146 -13.04 19.70 0.96
N VAL A 147 -12.87 18.40 0.74
CA VAL A 147 -12.06 17.55 1.60
C VAL A 147 -10.58 17.70 1.26
N GLU A 148 -9.77 18.01 2.26
CA GLU A 148 -8.32 18.14 2.19
C GLU A 148 -7.67 17.21 3.23
N THR A 149 -6.46 16.71 2.95
CA THR A 149 -5.66 16.01 3.97
C THR A 149 -5.08 16.97 4.98
N GLU A 150 -5.04 16.60 6.25
CA GLU A 150 -4.39 17.41 7.28
C GLU A 150 -2.87 17.31 7.21
N LYS A 151 -2.23 18.40 6.75
CA LYS A 151 -0.78 18.54 6.53
C LYS A 151 -0.23 17.45 5.57
N PRO A 152 0.65 17.79 4.62
CA PRO A 152 1.18 16.80 3.69
C PRO A 152 2.24 15.93 4.40
N ILE A 153 1.82 14.93 5.19
CA ILE A 153 2.73 13.90 5.68
C ILE A 153 2.95 12.93 4.51
N GLY A 154 3.87 13.30 3.62
CA GLY A 154 4.40 12.41 2.58
C GLY A 154 3.68 12.48 1.23
N ASN A 155 3.20 11.33 0.76
CA ASN A 155 2.81 11.10 -0.62
C ASN A 155 1.57 11.92 -1.02
N GLN A 156 1.77 13.00 -1.79
CA GLN A 156 0.71 13.89 -2.26
C GLN A 156 -0.25 13.26 -3.28
N TRP A 157 0.13 12.12 -3.88
CA TRP A 157 -0.71 11.40 -4.83
C TRP A 157 -1.73 10.48 -4.13
N ALA A 158 -1.27 9.76 -3.09
CA ALA A 158 -2.14 9.44 -1.96
C ALA A 158 -2.69 10.77 -1.40
N GLY A 159 -3.55 10.89 -0.41
CA GLY A 159 -4.11 12.21 -0.07
C GLY A 159 -5.01 12.80 -1.17
N GLN A 160 -4.54 13.23 -2.35
CA GLN A 160 -5.39 13.63 -3.47
C GLN A 160 -6.39 12.54 -3.87
N CYS A 161 -5.93 11.28 -4.00
CA CYS A 161 -6.83 10.16 -4.32
C CYS A 161 -7.81 9.89 -3.17
N GLN A 162 -7.35 10.00 -1.93
CA GLN A 162 -8.09 9.69 -0.72
C GLN A 162 -9.15 10.76 -0.44
N SER A 163 -8.80 12.04 -0.50
CA SER A 163 -9.74 13.16 -0.40
C SER A 163 -10.93 13.01 -1.35
N LYS A 164 -10.71 12.49 -2.57
CA LYS A 164 -11.80 12.23 -3.53
C LYS A 164 -12.75 11.12 -3.09
N VAL A 165 -12.28 10.08 -2.41
CA VAL A 165 -13.18 9.03 -1.87
C VAL A 165 -13.89 9.52 -0.62
N VAL A 166 -13.19 10.24 0.27
CA VAL A 166 -13.77 10.83 1.47
C VAL A 166 -14.85 11.87 1.12
N GLN A 167 -14.61 12.72 0.11
CA GLN A 167 -15.61 13.66 -0.40
C GLN A 167 -16.88 12.95 -0.88
N ARG A 168 -16.76 11.79 -1.52
CA ARG A 168 -17.91 11.00 -2.01
C ARG A 168 -18.67 10.35 -0.85
N LEU A 169 -17.94 9.83 0.14
CA LEU A 169 -18.50 9.33 1.40
C LEU A 169 -19.34 10.40 2.13
N LEU A 170 -18.82 11.62 2.24
CA LEU A 170 -19.54 12.76 2.84
C LEU A 170 -20.81 13.14 2.07
N LYS A 171 -20.81 12.99 0.74
CA LYS A 171 -21.99 13.18 -0.10
C LYS A 171 -22.98 12.01 -0.01
N GLY A 172 -22.69 11.00 0.80
CA GLY A 172 -23.55 9.85 1.00
C GLY A 172 -23.47 8.79 -0.12
N THR A 173 -22.47 8.86 -1.00
CA THR A 173 -22.23 7.84 -2.04
C THR A 173 -21.04 6.96 -1.70
N ASP A 174 -20.85 5.85 -2.44
CA ASP A 174 -19.61 5.06 -2.40
C ASP A 174 -19.24 4.50 -1.00
N LYS A 175 -20.24 4.01 -0.25
CA LYS A 175 -20.11 3.57 1.14
C LYS A 175 -19.55 2.14 1.34
N TYR A 176 -19.50 1.33 0.30
CA TYR A 176 -19.10 -0.09 0.40
C TYR A 176 -17.69 -0.31 -0.11
N PHE A 177 -16.89 -1.05 0.66
CA PHE A 177 -15.49 -1.32 0.36
C PHE A 177 -15.21 -2.81 0.45
N ILE A 178 -14.31 -3.31 -0.40
CA ILE A 178 -13.63 -4.57 -0.15
C ILE A 178 -12.45 -4.32 0.79
N VAL A 179 -12.18 -5.27 1.67
CA VAL A 179 -11.05 -5.24 2.60
C VAL A 179 -10.03 -6.27 2.13
N LEU A 180 -8.78 -5.84 2.00
CA LEU A 180 -7.66 -6.66 1.59
C LEU A 180 -6.53 -6.55 2.62
N GLU A 181 -5.65 -7.54 2.67
CA GLU A 181 -4.42 -7.41 3.47
C GLU A 181 -3.60 -6.19 3.04
N ASP A 182 -3.00 -5.50 4.02
CA ASP A 182 -2.04 -4.46 3.75
C ASP A 182 -0.63 -5.06 3.57
N LEU A 183 -0.22 -5.21 2.32
CA LEU A 183 1.08 -5.75 1.93
C LEU A 183 2.28 -4.95 2.48
N VAL A 184 2.06 -3.71 2.90
CA VAL A 184 3.12 -2.83 3.42
C VAL A 184 3.01 -2.54 4.92
N ALA A 185 2.02 -3.09 5.63
CA ALA A 185 1.78 -2.81 7.05
C ALA A 185 3.00 -3.04 7.95
N GLN A 186 3.80 -4.08 7.65
CA GLN A 186 4.99 -4.43 8.44
C GLN A 186 6.21 -3.52 8.20
N TYR A 187 6.15 -2.60 7.23
CA TYR A 187 7.28 -1.76 6.87
C TYR A 187 7.10 -0.34 7.42
N SER A 188 8.11 0.17 8.13
CA SER A 188 8.10 1.55 8.62
C SER A 188 8.29 2.59 7.52
N LYS A 189 9.04 2.25 6.47
CA LYS A 189 9.34 3.10 5.31
C LYS A 189 9.21 2.28 4.01
N PRO A 190 7.99 1.90 3.62
CA PRO A 190 7.80 1.01 2.48
C PRO A 190 8.23 1.68 1.17
N CYS A 191 8.98 0.92 0.38
CA CYS A 191 9.23 1.24 -1.02
C CYS A 191 8.22 0.45 -1.86
N VAL A 192 7.48 1.14 -2.72
CA VAL A 192 6.38 0.56 -3.50
C VAL A 192 6.59 0.89 -4.97
N ILE A 193 6.38 -0.09 -5.83
CA ILE A 193 6.35 0.09 -7.28
C ILE A 193 5.06 -0.52 -7.83
N ASP A 194 4.38 0.22 -8.70
CA ASP A 194 3.17 -0.22 -9.39
C ASP A 194 3.50 -0.32 -10.89
N LEU A 195 3.39 -1.56 -11.40
CA LEU A 195 3.65 -1.92 -12.78
C LEU A 195 2.34 -2.35 -13.44
N LYS A 196 2.06 -1.78 -14.60
CA LYS A 196 0.89 -2.12 -15.40
C LYS A 196 1.28 -3.14 -16.47
N MET A 197 0.76 -4.36 -16.35
CA MET A 197 1.02 -5.49 -17.25
C MET A 197 0.04 -5.53 -18.43
N GLY A 198 0.49 -6.02 -19.59
CA GLY A 198 -0.27 -6.26 -20.83
C GLY A 198 0.06 -5.31 -21.99
N THR A 199 0.12 -5.86 -23.21
CA THR A 199 0.21 -5.10 -24.49
C THR A 199 -1.15 -4.53 -24.92
N ARG A 200 -2.24 -4.97 -24.27
CA ARG A 200 -3.60 -4.44 -24.39
C ARG A 200 -4.12 -4.07 -23.01
N GLN A 201 -4.69 -2.88 -22.86
CA GLN A 201 -5.03 -2.28 -21.57
C GLN A 201 -6.51 -1.92 -21.43
N HIS A 202 -7.32 -2.29 -22.41
CA HIS A 202 -8.76 -2.12 -22.39
C HIS A 202 -9.45 -3.47 -22.25
N GLY A 203 -10.56 -3.48 -21.51
CA GLY A 203 -11.46 -4.62 -21.48
C GLY A 203 -12.28 -4.72 -22.76
N ASP A 204 -13.00 -5.82 -22.90
CA ASP A 204 -13.83 -6.10 -24.08
C ASP A 204 -15.01 -5.12 -24.15
N ASP A 205 -15.64 -4.85 -23.00
CA ASP A 205 -16.77 -3.91 -22.85
C ASP A 205 -16.35 -2.43 -22.79
N ALA A 206 -15.09 -2.10 -23.04
CA ALA A 206 -14.66 -0.71 -23.00
C ALA A 206 -15.32 0.10 -24.13
N SER A 207 -15.82 1.30 -23.82
CA SER A 207 -16.33 2.24 -24.82
C SER A 207 -15.25 2.61 -25.84
N ALA A 208 -15.65 3.03 -27.04
CA ALA A 208 -14.71 3.43 -28.10
C ALA A 208 -13.69 4.47 -27.60
N GLN A 209 -14.16 5.49 -26.87
CA GLN A 209 -13.29 6.52 -26.29
C GLN A 209 -12.29 5.94 -25.28
N LYS A 210 -12.72 4.99 -24.43
CA LYS A 210 -11.86 4.33 -23.45
C LYS A 210 -10.83 3.44 -24.13
N LYS A 211 -11.24 2.68 -25.16
CA LYS A 211 -10.36 1.85 -26.01
C LYS A 211 -9.29 2.70 -26.68
N LEU A 212 -9.66 3.81 -27.31
CA LEU A 212 -8.73 4.74 -27.95
C LEU A 212 -7.71 5.29 -26.96
N THR A 213 -8.18 5.82 -25.83
CA THR A 213 -7.33 6.39 -24.78
C THR A 213 -6.35 5.35 -24.21
N GLN A 214 -6.81 4.12 -23.94
CA GLN A 214 -5.96 3.07 -23.37
C GLN A 214 -4.96 2.52 -24.41
N THR A 215 -5.36 2.43 -25.67
CA THR A 215 -4.48 2.06 -26.77
C THR A 215 -3.38 3.09 -26.97
N GLN A 216 -3.71 4.38 -26.97
CA GLN A 216 -2.72 5.46 -27.07
C GLN A 216 -1.73 5.41 -25.90
N LYS A 217 -2.21 5.23 -24.66
CA LYS A 217 -1.34 5.05 -23.49
C LYS A 217 -0.40 3.85 -23.63
N CYS A 218 -0.88 2.76 -24.21
CA CYS A 218 -0.06 1.57 -24.45
C CYS A 218 1.04 1.85 -25.48
N ARG A 219 0.66 2.43 -26.64
CA ARG A 219 1.57 2.79 -27.73
C ARG A 219 2.67 3.74 -27.28
N GLN A 220 2.33 4.74 -26.46
CA GLN A 220 3.24 5.77 -25.97
C GLN A 220 4.07 5.33 -24.75
N SER A 221 4.21 4.03 -24.50
CA SER A 221 4.93 3.52 -23.32
C SER A 221 5.64 2.22 -23.66
N THR A 222 6.43 1.71 -22.71
CA THR A 222 7.03 0.38 -22.77
C THR A 222 6.01 -0.76 -22.89
N SER A 223 4.72 -0.53 -22.61
CA SER A 223 3.69 -1.58 -22.72
C SER A 223 3.50 -2.13 -24.13
N SER A 224 3.65 -1.31 -25.18
CA SER A 224 3.44 -1.75 -26.56
C SER A 224 4.49 -2.78 -27.01
N LYS A 225 5.75 -2.57 -26.60
CA LYS A 225 6.89 -3.41 -26.98
C LYS A 225 7.19 -4.53 -25.98
N PHE A 226 7.06 -4.26 -24.68
CA PHE A 226 7.49 -5.15 -23.61
C PHE A 226 6.34 -5.70 -22.76
N GLY A 227 5.11 -5.27 -23.02
CA GLY A 227 3.94 -5.72 -22.26
C GLY A 227 3.93 -5.26 -20.80
N VAL A 228 4.74 -4.28 -20.41
CA VAL A 228 4.75 -3.70 -19.06
C VAL A 228 5.11 -2.22 -19.10
N ARG A 229 4.61 -1.42 -18.15
CA ARG A 229 5.10 -0.05 -17.89
C ARG A 229 5.02 0.32 -16.41
N LEU A 230 5.84 1.29 -16.00
CA LEU A 230 5.77 1.89 -14.66
C LEU A 230 4.60 2.88 -14.60
N VAL A 231 3.74 2.76 -13.57
CA VAL A 231 2.61 3.67 -13.36
C VAL A 231 2.62 4.37 -12.00
N GLY A 232 3.53 3.97 -11.11
CA GLY A 232 3.76 4.62 -9.83
C GLY A 232 4.98 4.04 -9.15
N MET A 233 5.75 4.87 -8.46
CA MET A 233 6.84 4.41 -7.62
C MET A 233 7.03 5.35 -6.43
N GLN A 234 7.36 4.78 -5.27
CA GLN A 234 7.81 5.45 -4.05
C GLN A 234 9.03 4.69 -3.54
N ILE A 235 10.16 5.37 -3.41
CA ILE A 235 11.40 4.81 -2.87
C ILE A 235 11.85 5.67 -1.70
N TYR A 236 12.08 5.03 -0.56
CA TYR A 236 12.73 5.64 0.59
C TYR A 236 14.24 5.48 0.48
N ASP A 237 14.96 6.60 0.42
CA ASP A 237 16.41 6.63 0.54
C ASP A 237 16.82 6.84 2.00
N ARG A 238 17.61 5.91 2.52
CA ARG A 238 18.10 5.93 3.90
C ARG A 238 19.17 6.98 4.12
N GLN A 239 19.97 7.30 3.10
CA GLN A 239 21.06 8.27 3.24
C GLN A 239 20.53 9.68 3.39
N SER A 240 19.61 10.07 2.50
CA SER A 240 18.94 11.38 2.55
C SER A 240 17.75 11.43 3.52
N ASN A 241 17.29 10.28 4.03
CA ASN A 241 16.07 10.16 4.85
C ASN A 241 14.82 10.72 4.15
N GLN A 242 14.73 10.55 2.84
CA GLN A 242 13.67 11.14 2.02
C GLN A 242 13.01 10.10 1.11
N PHE A 243 11.75 10.39 0.74
CA PHE A 243 11.04 9.66 -0.30
C PHE A 243 11.22 10.33 -1.65
N THR A 244 11.47 9.52 -2.67
CA THR A 244 11.41 9.92 -4.08
C THR A 244 10.27 9.20 -4.77
N PHE A 245 9.65 9.85 -5.73
CA PHE A 245 8.45 9.37 -6.41
C PHE A 245 8.63 9.37 -7.92
N VAL A 246 7.96 8.44 -8.60
CA VAL A 246 7.75 8.48 -10.04
C VAL A 246 6.27 8.34 -10.29
N ASN A 247 5.67 9.32 -10.98
CA ASN A 247 4.25 9.28 -11.30
C ASN A 247 3.97 8.58 -12.63
N LYS A 248 2.69 8.31 -12.91
CA LYS A 248 2.22 7.67 -14.15
C LYS A 248 2.55 8.41 -15.45
N TYR A 249 2.87 9.71 -15.39
CA TYR A 249 3.21 10.49 -16.58
C TYR A 249 4.68 10.33 -16.91
N GLU A 250 5.54 10.41 -15.89
CA GLU A 250 6.96 10.08 -16.00
C GLU A 250 7.15 8.63 -16.45
N GLY A 251 6.51 7.68 -15.77
CA GLY A 251 6.59 6.25 -16.13
C GLY A 251 6.05 5.92 -17.53
N ARG A 252 5.15 6.74 -18.09
CA ARG A 252 4.70 6.58 -19.48
C ARG A 252 5.75 7.04 -20.49
N ARG A 253 6.48 8.12 -20.19
CA ARG A 253 7.51 8.68 -21.08
C ARG A 253 8.81 7.88 -21.06
N MET A 254 8.98 6.95 -20.12
CA MET A 254 10.16 6.11 -20.04
C MET A 254 10.32 5.28 -21.31
N ASP A 255 11.52 5.31 -21.87
CA ASP A 255 11.97 4.30 -22.82
C ASP A 255 12.40 3.00 -22.10
N HIS A 256 12.93 2.05 -22.85
CA HIS A 256 13.41 0.77 -22.31
C HIS A 256 14.53 0.94 -21.28
N SER A 257 15.54 1.77 -21.59
CA SER A 257 16.70 1.96 -20.71
C SER A 257 16.25 2.60 -19.39
N GLN A 258 15.47 3.68 -19.48
CA GLN A 258 14.95 4.39 -18.31
C GLN A 258 14.06 3.50 -17.44
N PHE A 259 13.26 2.63 -18.06
CA PHE A 259 12.46 1.65 -17.34
C PHE A 259 13.33 0.63 -16.59
N CYS A 260 14.35 0.07 -17.24
CA CYS A 260 15.32 -0.84 -16.61
C CYS A 260 16.08 -0.16 -15.46
N ASP A 261 16.55 1.08 -15.66
CA ASP A 261 17.23 1.86 -14.63
C ASP A 261 16.33 2.11 -13.41
N ALA A 262 15.05 2.40 -13.63
CA ALA A 262 14.07 2.57 -12.55
C ALA A 262 13.88 1.27 -11.75
N LEU A 263 13.77 0.12 -12.43
CA LEU A 263 13.69 -1.20 -11.78
C LEU A 263 14.97 -1.53 -11.00
N LEU A 264 16.14 -1.34 -11.60
CA LEU A 264 17.43 -1.55 -10.94
C LEU A 264 17.58 -0.67 -9.71
N LYS A 265 17.21 0.61 -9.79
CA LYS A 265 17.17 1.52 -8.65
C LYS A 265 16.25 0.99 -7.55
N PHE A 266 15.03 0.56 -7.90
CA PHE A 266 14.08 -0.01 -6.94
C PHE A 266 14.69 -1.21 -6.21
N PHE A 267 15.23 -2.20 -6.94
CA PHE A 267 15.81 -3.39 -6.31
C PHE A 267 17.06 -3.06 -5.47
N ARG A 268 17.93 -2.16 -5.92
CA ARG A 268 19.12 -1.74 -5.13
C ARG A 268 18.74 -1.10 -3.79
N VAL A 269 17.68 -0.29 -3.76
CA VAL A 269 17.27 0.46 -2.56
C VAL A 269 16.29 -0.33 -1.68
N ALA A 270 15.19 -0.80 -2.26
CA ALA A 270 14.07 -1.46 -1.56
C ALA A 270 14.32 -2.94 -1.26
N GLY A 271 15.22 -3.58 -2.03
CA GLY A 271 15.27 -5.02 -2.17
C GLY A 271 16.53 -5.68 -1.63
N LYS A 272 17.48 -5.00 -0.96
CA LYS A 272 18.86 -5.47 -0.69
C LYS A 272 19.02 -6.98 -0.39
N ARG A 273 18.14 -7.61 0.41
CA ARG A 273 18.14 -9.07 0.68
C ARG A 273 17.57 -9.94 -0.46
N ARG A 274 16.54 -9.47 -1.19
CA ARG A 274 15.88 -10.15 -2.33
C ARG A 274 16.59 -9.93 -3.67
N THR A 275 17.36 -8.85 -3.77
CA THR A 275 17.99 -8.36 -4.99
C THR A 275 19.05 -9.30 -5.56
N ARG A 276 19.76 -10.07 -4.73
CA ARG A 276 20.75 -11.06 -5.24
C ARG A 276 20.11 -12.06 -6.21
N LYS A 277 18.95 -12.63 -5.87
CA LYS A 277 18.26 -13.63 -6.70
C LYS A 277 17.60 -13.06 -7.96
N ILE A 278 17.17 -11.79 -7.92
CA ILE A 278 16.45 -11.16 -9.05
C ILE A 278 17.44 -10.54 -10.04
N ILE A 279 18.52 -9.92 -9.56
CA ILE A 279 19.50 -9.27 -10.43
C ILE A 279 20.27 -10.29 -11.28
N GLU A 280 20.52 -11.49 -10.76
CA GLU A 280 21.09 -12.59 -11.56
C GLU A 280 20.24 -12.92 -12.80
N VAL A 281 18.93 -12.67 -12.80
CA VAL A 281 18.06 -12.90 -13.97
C VAL A 281 18.11 -11.74 -14.97
N PHE A 282 18.32 -10.50 -14.51
CA PHE A 282 18.32 -9.32 -15.39
C PHE A 282 19.64 -9.09 -16.14
N TYR A 283 20.76 -9.64 -15.68
CA TYR A 283 22.05 -9.56 -16.39
C TYR A 283 22.22 -10.62 -17.51
N PHE A 284 21.22 -11.49 -17.72
CA PHE A 284 21.24 -12.53 -18.77
C PHE A 284 20.30 -12.23 -19.96
N PHE A 285 19.70 -11.04 -20.03
CA PHE A 285 18.95 -10.54 -21.19
C PHE A 285 19.60 -9.26 -21.72
#